data_AF-A0A7G8UYN4-F1
#
_entry.id   AF-A0A7G8UYN4-F1
#
_cell.length_a   1.000
_cell.length_b   1.000
_cell.length_c   1.000
_cell.angle_alpha   90.00
_cell.angle_beta   90.00
_cell.angle_gamma   90.00
#
_symmetry.space_group_name_H-M   'P 1'
#
loop_
_entity.id
_entity.type
_entity.pdbx_description
1 polymer ?
#
loop_
_entity_poly.entity_id
_entity_poly.type
_entity_poly.pdbx_seq_one_letter_code
_entity_poly.pdbx_strand_id
1 'polypeptide(L)'
;MPPLLLASKWRLTVDYPAYAKLAEAGWESYRQDFGKYGLPYFPNVSMGWDSSPRTVQSDIHANLGYPFTPILVDNTPEQFRKSLAAVKEFLDRSGTLPPIVTINSWNEWTEGSYIEPDTVHGLGYLEAIRSVFGG
;
A
#
# COMPACT_ATOMS: atom_id res chain seq x y z
N MET A 1 -32.18 -12.83 3.79
CA MET A 1 -31.24 -12.61 2.67
C MET A 1 -32.03 -12.35 1.39
N PRO A 2 -31.53 -11.50 0.49
CA PRO A 2 -30.97 -12.06 -0.74
C PRO A 2 -29.43 -11.97 -0.69
N PRO A 3 -28.70 -13.09 -0.79
CA PRO A 3 -27.25 -13.15 -0.62
C PRO A 3 -26.43 -12.81 -1.88
N LEU A 4 -26.89 -11.91 -2.75
CA LEU A 4 -26.30 -11.78 -4.10
C LEU A 4 -25.93 -10.35 -4.54
N LEU A 5 -26.03 -9.35 -3.65
CA LEU A 5 -25.73 -7.95 -3.98
C LEU A 5 -24.42 -7.39 -3.41
N LEU A 6 -23.61 -8.22 -2.75
CA LEU A 6 -22.28 -7.81 -2.24
C LEU A 6 -21.10 -8.29 -3.11
N ALA A 7 -21.36 -9.07 -4.17
CA ALA A 7 -20.33 -9.60 -5.06
C ALA A 7 -19.76 -8.59 -6.07
N SER A 8 -20.24 -7.34 -6.10
CA SER A 8 -20.01 -6.39 -7.20
C SER A 8 -19.19 -5.15 -6.87
N LYS A 9 -18.63 -5.01 -5.65
CA LYS A 9 -17.96 -3.76 -5.27
C LYS A 9 -16.44 -3.72 -5.42
N TRP A 10 -15.78 -4.82 -5.76
CA TRP A 10 -14.33 -4.83 -5.94
C TRP A 10 -13.96 -5.62 -7.19
N ARG A 11 -13.39 -4.92 -8.16
CA ARG A 11 -12.75 -5.50 -9.33
C ARG A 11 -11.60 -6.42 -8.88
N LEU A 12 -11.29 -7.45 -9.67
CA LEU A 12 -10.13 -8.33 -9.41
C LEU A 12 -8.82 -7.55 -9.35
N THR A 13 -8.78 -6.39 -10.00
CA THR A 13 -7.69 -5.42 -9.94
C THR A 13 -8.18 -4.09 -9.40
N VAL A 14 -7.31 -3.35 -8.72
CA VAL A 14 -7.56 -1.99 -8.23
C VAL A 14 -6.38 -1.12 -8.64
N ASP A 15 -6.65 0.06 -9.19
CA ASP A 15 -5.59 0.99 -9.57
C ASP A 15 -4.87 1.49 -8.32
N TYR A 16 -3.54 1.38 -8.29
CA TYR A 16 -2.70 1.80 -7.17
C TYR A 16 -3.00 3.24 -6.73
N PRO A 17 -3.11 4.25 -7.62
CA PRO A 17 -3.39 5.61 -7.20
C PRO A 17 -4.76 5.77 -6.52
N ALA A 18 -5.74 4.96 -6.90
CA ALA A 18 -7.05 4.97 -6.25
C ALA A 18 -6.97 4.33 -4.86
N TYR A 19 -6.26 3.21 -4.74
CA TYR A 19 -6.02 2.56 -3.45
C TYR A 19 -5.21 3.45 -2.50
N ALA A 20 -4.14 4.08 -2.99
CA ALA A 20 -3.30 4.99 -2.22
C ALA A 20 -4.12 6.12 -1.59
N LYS A 21 -4.99 6.79 -2.38
CA LYS A 21 -5.89 7.83 -1.85
C LYS A 21 -6.83 7.33 -0.76
N LEU A 22 -7.34 6.11 -0.88
CA LEU A 22 -8.18 5.49 0.15
C LEU A 22 -7.39 5.23 1.43
N ALA A 23 -6.16 4.71 1.31
CA ALA A 23 -5.26 4.49 2.45
C ALA A 23 -4.86 5.82 3.13
N GLU A 24 -4.47 6.81 2.35
CA GLU A 24 -4.09 8.17 2.78
C GLU A 24 -5.20 8.86 3.57
N ALA A 25 -6.46 8.70 3.15
CA ALA A 25 -7.61 9.28 3.84
C ALA A 25 -7.83 8.73 5.27
N GLY A 26 -7.29 7.55 5.58
CA GLY A 26 -7.41 6.91 6.89
C GLY A 26 -6.41 7.43 7.93
N TRP A 27 -5.28 8.00 7.52
CA TRP A 27 -4.15 8.29 8.42
C TRP A 27 -4.51 9.21 9.59
N GLU A 28 -5.31 10.25 9.35
CA GLU A 28 -5.70 11.18 10.43
C GLU A 28 -6.65 10.52 11.44
N SER A 29 -7.58 9.68 10.96
CA SER A 29 -8.45 8.91 11.85
C SER A 29 -7.63 7.96 12.72
N TYR A 30 -6.70 7.22 12.11
CA TYR A 30 -5.83 6.31 12.87
C TYR A 30 -4.95 7.05 13.87
N ARG A 31 -4.40 8.20 13.49
CA ARG A 31 -3.63 9.05 14.41
C ARG A 31 -4.46 9.47 15.62
N GLN A 32 -5.69 9.92 15.41
CA GLN A 32 -6.60 10.31 16.48
C GLN A 32 -6.96 9.12 17.37
N ASP A 33 -7.22 7.96 16.77
CA ASP A 33 -7.56 6.74 17.50
C ASP A 33 -6.41 6.25 18.39
N PHE A 34 -5.18 6.19 17.87
CA PHE A 34 -4.00 5.86 18.67
C PHE A 34 -3.73 6.93 19.75
N GLY A 35 -3.98 8.20 19.44
CA GLY A 35 -3.87 9.32 20.37
C GLY A 35 -4.79 9.21 21.59
N LYS A 36 -5.98 8.60 21.46
CA LYS A 36 -6.88 8.32 22.61
C LYS A 36 -6.23 7.40 23.66
N TYR A 37 -5.24 6.61 23.25
CA TYR A 37 -4.48 5.70 24.11
C TYR A 37 -3.09 6.24 24.45
N GLY A 38 -2.76 7.48 24.07
CA GLY A 38 -1.43 8.05 24.26
C GLY A 38 -0.33 7.39 23.44
N LEU A 39 -0.68 6.69 22.35
CA LEU A 39 0.26 6.01 21.47
C LEU A 39 0.50 6.84 20.20
N PRO A 40 1.74 6.86 19.67
CA PRO A 40 2.00 7.45 18.37
C PRO A 40 1.45 6.56 17.24
N TYR A 41 1.02 7.18 16.15
CA TYR A 41 0.66 6.49 14.91
C TYR A 41 1.75 6.68 13.87
N PHE A 42 2.31 5.57 13.40
CA PHE A 42 3.28 5.55 12.31
C PHE A 42 2.61 4.95 11.06
N PRO A 43 2.39 5.74 10.00
CA PRO A 43 1.77 5.25 8.78
C PRO A 43 2.64 4.19 8.09
N ASN A 44 1.97 3.31 7.34
CA ASN A 44 2.60 2.38 6.42
C ASN A 44 2.29 2.78 4.98
N VAL A 45 3.29 2.66 4.10
CA VAL A 45 3.12 2.79 2.66
C VAL A 45 3.60 1.51 1.99
N SER A 46 2.81 0.95 1.08
CA SER A 46 3.22 -0.16 0.22
C SER A 46 3.44 0.34 -1.21
N MET A 47 4.38 -0.25 -1.94
CA MET A 47 4.51 0.01 -3.38
C MET A 47 3.50 -0.77 -4.21
N GLY A 48 2.87 -1.81 -3.67
CA GLY A 48 1.99 -2.71 -4.42
C GLY A 48 1.35 -3.79 -3.55
N TRP A 49 0.58 -4.67 -4.17
CA TRP A 49 0.01 -5.87 -3.57
C TRP A 49 -0.48 -6.82 -4.68
N ASP A 50 0.05 -8.03 -4.72
CA ASP A 50 -0.39 -9.13 -5.57
C ASP A 50 -0.13 -10.47 -4.88
N SER A 51 -1.11 -11.01 -4.18
CA SER A 51 -1.05 -12.34 -3.57
C SER A 51 -1.49 -13.46 -4.52
N SER A 52 -1.77 -13.17 -5.80
CA SER A 52 -2.19 -14.19 -6.76
C SER A 52 -1.16 -15.30 -7.00
N PRO A 53 0.18 -15.13 -6.84
CA PRO A 53 1.12 -16.25 -6.90
C PRO A 53 0.88 -17.31 -5.80
N ARG A 54 0.16 -16.96 -4.73
CA ARG A 54 -0.21 -17.88 -3.64
C ARG A 54 -1.51 -18.64 -3.91
N THR A 55 -2.20 -18.37 -5.02
CA THR A 55 -3.43 -19.07 -5.40
C THR A 55 -3.15 -20.25 -6.34
N VAL A 56 -4.15 -21.10 -6.56
CA VAL A 56 -4.08 -22.19 -7.53
C VAL A 56 -4.21 -21.60 -8.94
N GLN A 57 -3.10 -21.61 -9.70
CA GLN A 57 -3.03 -20.95 -11.01
C GLN A 57 -3.97 -21.55 -12.08
N SER A 58 -4.45 -22.78 -11.87
CA SER A 58 -5.42 -23.45 -12.73
C SER A 58 -6.88 -23.22 -12.33
N ASP A 59 -7.13 -22.51 -11.23
CA ASP A 59 -8.45 -22.25 -10.70
C ASP A 59 -8.89 -20.80 -10.97
N ILE A 60 -10.15 -20.48 -10.65
CA ILE A 60 -10.67 -19.12 -10.77
C ILE A 60 -10.01 -18.19 -9.73
N HIS A 61 -9.56 -17.01 -10.18
CA HIS A 61 -9.24 -15.91 -9.27
C HIS A 61 -10.50 -15.09 -9.01
N ALA A 62 -11.07 -15.21 -7.81
CA ALA A 62 -12.23 -14.46 -7.34
C ALA A 62 -11.88 -13.69 -6.07
N ASN A 63 -12.68 -12.70 -5.64
CA ASN A 63 -12.42 -12.01 -4.37
C ASN A 63 -13.03 -12.80 -3.20
N LEU A 64 -12.23 -13.70 -2.61
CA LEU A 64 -12.67 -14.66 -1.58
C LEU A 64 -11.94 -14.48 -0.24
N GLY A 65 -11.14 -13.42 -0.10
CA GLY A 65 -10.24 -13.22 1.03
C GLY A 65 -8.88 -13.88 0.80
N TYR A 66 -7.92 -13.67 1.69
CA TYR A 66 -6.53 -14.11 1.46
C TYR A 66 -6.43 -15.63 1.16
N PRO A 67 -5.67 -16.05 0.11
CA PRO A 67 -4.83 -15.23 -0.79
C PRO A 67 -5.55 -14.68 -2.03
N PHE A 68 -6.85 -14.89 -2.15
CA PHE A 68 -7.74 -14.43 -3.22
C PHE A 68 -8.24 -12.99 -2.97
N THR A 69 -7.31 -12.04 -2.91
CA THR A 69 -7.60 -10.60 -2.75
C THR A 69 -7.46 -9.85 -4.09
N PRO A 70 -7.99 -8.61 -4.19
CA PRO A 70 -7.72 -7.75 -5.33
C PRO A 70 -6.23 -7.47 -5.53
N ILE A 71 -5.80 -7.37 -6.79
CA ILE A 71 -4.42 -7.08 -7.20
C ILE A 71 -4.27 -5.58 -7.45
N LEU A 72 -3.24 -4.94 -6.91
CA LEU A 72 -2.91 -3.56 -7.23
C LEU A 72 -2.19 -3.47 -8.57
N VAL A 73 -2.73 -2.69 -9.49
CA VAL A 73 -2.16 -2.43 -10.82
C VAL A 73 -1.71 -0.98 -10.93
N ASP A 74 -0.92 -0.65 -11.97
CA ASP A 74 -0.35 0.68 -12.18
C ASP A 74 0.53 1.20 -11.03
N ASN A 75 1.14 0.27 -10.30
CA ASN A 75 1.92 0.50 -9.08
C ASN A 75 3.39 0.84 -9.39
N THR A 76 3.61 1.80 -10.30
CA THR A 76 4.94 2.19 -10.78
C THR A 76 5.77 2.94 -9.72
N PRO A 77 7.10 3.01 -9.85
CA PRO A 77 7.94 3.83 -8.99
C PRO A 77 7.49 5.29 -8.86
N GLU A 78 6.94 5.88 -9.93
CA GLU A 78 6.42 7.24 -9.92
C GLU A 78 5.14 7.38 -9.09
N GLN A 79 4.24 6.40 -9.11
CA GLN A 79 3.06 6.43 -8.24
C GLN A 79 3.45 6.19 -6.78
N PHE A 80 4.37 5.26 -6.53
CA PHE A 80 4.91 5.05 -5.18
C PHE A 80 5.57 6.31 -4.62
N ARG A 81 6.35 7.04 -5.44
CA ARG A 81 6.94 8.34 -5.07
C ARG A 81 5.89 9.36 -4.61
N LYS A 82 4.70 9.38 -5.22
CA LYS A 82 3.62 10.28 -4.80
C LYS A 82 3.06 9.92 -3.43
N SER A 83 2.88 8.63 -3.14
CA SER A 83 2.47 8.18 -1.80
C SER A 83 3.54 8.44 -0.74
N LEU A 84 4.83 8.32 -1.11
CA LEU A 84 5.95 8.72 -0.25
C LEU A 84 5.94 10.23 0.03
N ALA A 85 5.66 11.06 -0.97
CA ALA A 85 5.52 12.51 -0.77
C ALA A 85 4.32 12.84 0.13
N ALA A 86 3.19 12.16 -0.07
CA ALA A 86 1.98 12.35 0.72
C ALA A 86 2.19 11.96 2.20
N VAL A 87 2.85 10.83 2.47
CA VAL A 87 3.15 10.41 3.85
C VAL A 87 4.15 11.33 4.53
N LYS A 88 5.14 11.85 3.78
CA LYS A 88 6.07 12.86 4.29
C LYS A 88 5.31 14.12 4.71
N GLU A 89 4.45 14.66 3.84
CA GLU A 89 3.63 15.84 4.14
C GLU A 89 2.72 15.60 5.37
N PHE A 90 2.12 14.41 5.46
CA PHE A 90 1.33 14.01 6.61
C PHE A 90 2.15 13.99 7.91
N LEU A 91 3.35 13.42 7.89
CA LEU A 91 4.22 13.39 9.08
C LEU A 91 4.69 14.80 9.47
N ASP A 92 5.04 15.64 8.51
CA ASP A 92 5.47 17.03 8.74
C ASP A 92 4.37 17.86 9.42
N ARG A 93 3.09 17.62 9.10
CA ARG A 93 1.94 18.36 9.67
C ARG A 93 1.31 17.72 10.91
N SER A 94 1.45 16.41 11.11
CA SER A 94 0.70 15.66 12.12
C SER A 94 1.24 15.79 13.55
N GLY A 95 2.49 16.23 13.69
CA GLY A 95 3.17 16.32 14.99
C GLY A 95 3.50 14.97 15.61
N THR A 96 3.41 13.86 14.86
CA THR A 96 3.89 12.54 15.31
C THR A 96 5.41 12.60 15.54
N LEU A 97 5.84 12.29 16.77
CA LEU A 97 7.25 12.32 17.16
C LEU A 97 7.70 10.97 17.74
N PRO A 98 8.81 10.40 17.24
CA PRO A 98 9.54 10.81 16.03
C PRO A 98 8.72 10.60 14.74
N PRO A 99 9.00 11.34 13.64
CA PRO A 99 8.28 11.18 12.38
C PRO A 99 8.74 9.90 11.66
N ILE A 100 8.11 8.77 11.99
CA ILE A 100 8.41 7.47 11.41
C ILE A 100 7.33 7.10 10.39
N VAL A 101 7.77 6.63 9.23
CA VAL A 101 6.97 5.89 8.25
C VAL A 101 7.55 4.48 8.13
N THR A 102 6.68 3.49 7.98
CA THR A 102 7.09 2.14 7.61
C THR A 102 6.79 1.89 6.13
N ILE A 103 7.62 1.09 5.47
CA ILE A 103 7.40 0.69 4.07
C ILE A 103 7.20 -0.81 4.02
N ASN A 104 6.08 -1.23 3.43
CA ASN A 104 5.85 -2.63 3.08
C ASN A 104 6.30 -2.86 1.63
N SER A 105 7.31 -3.67 1.37
CA SER A 105 8.33 -4.25 2.27
C SER A 105 9.67 -4.21 1.56
N TRP A 106 10.76 -4.71 2.17
CA TRP A 106 12.00 -4.93 1.42
C TRP A 106 11.76 -5.93 0.27
N ASN A 107 11.24 -7.13 0.54
CA ASN A 107 11.29 -8.25 -0.39
C ASN A 107 10.11 -9.25 -0.29
N GLU A 108 8.89 -8.81 -0.02
CA GLU A 108 7.69 -9.66 -0.06
C GLU A 108 7.24 -9.91 -1.52
N TRP A 109 8.07 -10.66 -2.25
CA TRP A 109 7.86 -11.03 -3.64
C TRP A 109 6.59 -11.83 -3.85
N THR A 110 6.28 -12.73 -2.92
CA THR A 110 5.10 -13.59 -2.96
C THR A 110 3.76 -12.84 -2.79
N GLU A 111 3.81 -11.57 -2.40
CA GLU A 111 2.64 -10.69 -2.33
C GLU A 111 2.83 -9.42 -3.18
N GLY A 112 3.78 -9.41 -4.12
CA GLY A 112 3.99 -8.29 -5.03
C GLY A 112 4.24 -6.94 -4.36
N SER A 113 4.75 -6.95 -3.11
CA SER A 113 4.93 -5.76 -2.28
C SER A 113 6.38 -5.62 -1.80
N TYR A 114 7.30 -5.42 -2.75
CA TYR A 114 8.74 -5.36 -2.53
C TYR A 114 9.33 -4.01 -2.98
N ILE A 115 10.46 -3.59 -2.43
CA ILE A 115 11.27 -2.47 -2.98
C ILE A 115 12.67 -2.93 -3.37
N GLU A 116 12.98 -4.20 -3.15
CA GLU A 116 14.20 -4.86 -3.60
C GLU A 116 14.35 -4.66 -5.12
N PRO A 117 15.57 -4.37 -5.62
CA PRO A 117 15.77 -4.15 -7.04
C PRO A 117 15.35 -5.35 -7.89
N ASP A 118 14.65 -5.07 -8.97
CA ASP A 118 14.08 -6.08 -9.86
C ASP A 118 14.61 -5.96 -11.31
N THR A 119 14.11 -6.78 -12.22
CA THR A 119 14.48 -6.72 -13.64
C THR A 119 13.62 -5.78 -14.48
N VAL A 120 12.57 -5.16 -13.91
CA VAL A 120 11.58 -4.33 -14.63
C VAL A 120 11.79 -2.84 -14.37
N HIS A 121 11.93 -2.48 -13.11
CA HIS A 121 12.15 -1.15 -12.55
C HIS A 121 13.56 -0.94 -12.00
N GLY A 122 14.36 -2.00 -11.81
CA GLY A 122 15.73 -1.87 -11.29
C GLY A 122 15.74 -1.23 -9.91
N LEU A 123 16.47 -0.12 -9.75
CA LEU A 123 16.48 0.67 -8.51
C LEU A 123 15.28 1.61 -8.35
N GLY A 124 14.29 1.59 -9.24
CA GLY A 124 13.25 2.62 -9.35
C GLY A 124 12.54 2.95 -8.03
N TYR A 125 12.16 1.94 -7.25
CA TYR A 125 11.51 2.15 -5.95
C TYR A 125 12.45 2.75 -4.89
N LEU A 126 13.73 2.35 -4.88
CA LEU A 126 14.73 2.92 -3.98
C LEU A 126 15.08 4.37 -4.36
N GLU A 127 15.15 4.67 -5.67
CA GLU A 127 15.34 6.03 -6.17
C GLU A 127 14.13 6.93 -5.84
N ALA A 128 12.91 6.38 -5.85
CA ALA A 128 11.72 7.10 -5.38
C ALA A 128 11.82 7.45 -3.88
N ILE A 129 12.30 6.53 -3.04
CA ILE A 129 12.57 6.79 -1.61
C ILE A 129 13.64 7.87 -1.46
N ARG A 130 14.79 7.74 -2.15
CA ARG A 130 15.86 8.73 -2.11
C ARG A 130 15.38 10.10 -2.57
N SER A 131 14.54 10.18 -3.60
CA SER A 131 14.00 11.45 -4.09
C SER A 131 13.15 12.20 -3.05
N VAL A 132 12.51 11.50 -2.11
CA VAL A 132 11.63 12.11 -1.10
C VAL A 132 12.34 12.33 0.23
N PHE A 133 13.22 11.41 0.62
CA PHE A 133 13.83 11.37 1.96
C PHE A 133 15.37 11.49 1.95
N GLY A 134 16.02 11.53 0.78
CA GLY A 134 17.46 11.30 0.63
C GLY A 134 18.41 12.41 1.07
N GLY A 135 17.97 13.66 1.14
CA GLY A 135 18.81 14.80 1.58
C GLY A 135 19.89 15.22 0.58
#